data_AF-A0A0K0CTF2-F1
#
_entry.id   AF-A0A0K0CTF2-F1
#
_cell.length_a   1.000
_cell.length_b   1.000
_cell.length_c   1.000
_cell.angle_alpha   90.00
_cell.angle_beta   90.00
_cell.angle_gamma   90.00
#
_symmetry.space_group_name_H-M   'P 1'
#
loop_
_entity.id
_entity.type
_entity.pdbx_description
1 polymer ?
#
loop_
_entity_poly.entity_id
_entity_poly.type
_entity_poly.pdbx_seq_one_letter_code
_entity_poly.pdbx_strand_id
1 'polypeptide(L)'
;MAETRRQPFHAVYDTGEELFLGTCDSRGVGGVGVLVNTSLSININSFKELTNRIGYLRLKRCGPIPAFAIFIVYAPTSNNDEEVEAFHMDLKKLYREDHTFFENIIADFNQLSQFIMATNAFHGNSQFQKPHPQSWTSDSPSREYHNEIGHITVNKRFCLTDVAALPKFYTGSDHRLLPARIYFFAKWRKSD
;
A
#
# COMPACT_ATOMS: atom_id res chain seq x y z
N MET A 1 -14.53 0.41 -13.81
CA MET A 1 -14.17 0.85 -12.45
C MET A 1 -15.46 1.13 -11.68
N ALA A 2 -15.64 0.52 -10.50
CA ALA A 2 -16.75 0.82 -9.61
C ALA A 2 -16.18 1.56 -8.40
N GLU A 3 -16.33 2.88 -8.37
CA GLU A 3 -15.84 3.74 -7.30
C GLU A 3 -17.04 4.29 -6.51
N THR A 4 -16.99 4.16 -5.18
CA THR A 4 -18.06 4.59 -4.28
C THR A 4 -17.60 5.84 -3.53
N ARG A 5 -18.42 6.90 -3.57
CA ARG A 5 -18.18 8.14 -2.82
C ARG A 5 -18.07 7.87 -1.31
N ARG A 6 -16.98 8.27 -0.65
CA ARG A 6 -16.77 8.04 0.79
C ARG A 6 -16.11 9.23 1.49
N GLN A 7 -16.62 9.54 2.68
CA GLN A 7 -15.97 10.43 3.66
C GLN A 7 -14.89 9.63 4.41
N PRO A 8 -13.89 10.28 5.05
CA PRO A 8 -12.94 9.55 5.86
C PRO A 8 -13.70 8.86 6.99
N PHE A 9 -13.38 7.60 7.24
CA PHE A 9 -14.14 6.75 8.14
C PHE A 9 -13.24 5.79 8.89
N HIS A 10 -13.50 5.67 10.19
CA HIS A 10 -12.91 4.67 11.06
C HIS A 10 -14.02 3.81 11.63
N ALA A 11 -13.86 2.49 11.52
CA ALA A 11 -14.74 1.52 12.15
C ALA A 11 -13.94 0.40 12.79
N VAL A 12 -14.53 -0.18 13.83
CA VAL A 12 -14.08 -1.41 14.44
C VAL A 12 -15.18 -2.45 14.22
N TYR A 13 -14.87 -3.56 13.58
CA TYR A 13 -15.81 -4.67 13.43
C TYR A 13 -16.00 -5.41 14.76
N ASP A 14 -17.10 -6.17 14.90
CA ASP A 14 -17.36 -6.97 16.10
C ASP A 14 -16.24 -7.98 16.41
N THR A 15 -15.51 -8.41 15.38
CA THR A 15 -14.34 -9.28 15.45
C THR A 15 -13.04 -8.56 15.87
N GLY A 16 -13.10 -7.23 16.02
CA GLY A 16 -12.03 -6.38 16.53
C GLY A 16 -11.07 -5.82 15.46
N GLU A 17 -11.24 -6.18 14.19
CA GLU A 17 -10.48 -5.59 13.10
C GLU A 17 -10.84 -4.11 12.93
N GLU A 18 -9.82 -3.29 12.72
CA GLU A 18 -9.97 -1.86 12.51
C GLU A 18 -9.89 -1.53 11.02
N LEU A 19 -10.89 -0.82 10.53
CA LEU A 19 -10.95 -0.31 9.17
C LEU A 19 -10.71 1.20 9.18
N PHE A 20 -9.73 1.65 8.42
CA PHE A 20 -9.46 3.04 8.12
C PHE A 20 -9.69 3.29 6.64
N LEU A 21 -10.54 4.26 6.31
CA LEU A 21 -10.79 4.70 4.94
C LEU A 21 -10.50 6.19 4.82
N GLY A 22 -9.80 6.55 3.76
CA GLY A 22 -9.63 7.92 3.31
C GLY A 22 -10.73 8.37 2.36
N THR A 23 -10.58 9.59 1.86
CA THR A 23 -11.54 10.26 0.98
C THR A 23 -11.26 9.98 -0.48
N CYS A 24 -12.32 10.09 -1.29
CA CYS A 24 -12.22 10.24 -2.73
C CYS A 24 -12.58 11.68 -3.13
N ASP A 25 -12.23 12.08 -4.34
CA ASP A 25 -12.65 13.37 -4.88
C ASP A 25 -14.17 13.41 -5.14
N SER A 26 -14.68 14.56 -5.63
CA SER A 26 -16.10 14.76 -5.93
C SER A 26 -16.65 13.82 -7.02
N ARG A 27 -15.78 13.24 -7.85
CA ARG A 27 -16.12 12.28 -8.90
C ARG A 27 -16.09 10.84 -8.39
N GLY A 28 -15.68 10.62 -7.14
CA GLY A 28 -15.48 9.28 -6.58
C GLY A 28 -14.06 8.74 -6.77
N VAL A 29 -13.15 9.51 -7.35
CA VAL A 29 -11.81 9.03 -7.73
C VAL A 29 -10.83 9.13 -6.56
N GLY A 30 -10.03 8.09 -6.39
CA GLY A 30 -9.09 7.94 -5.28
C GLY A 30 -9.72 7.14 -4.13
N GLY A 31 -9.39 7.51 -2.90
CA GLY A 31 -9.67 6.71 -1.72
C GLY A 31 -8.59 5.66 -1.50
N VAL A 32 -7.88 5.80 -0.38
CA VAL A 32 -6.98 4.75 0.13
C VAL A 32 -7.50 4.28 1.48
N GLY A 33 -7.23 3.03 1.84
CA GLY A 33 -7.69 2.50 3.12
C GLY A 33 -6.88 1.31 3.58
N VAL A 34 -7.03 0.99 4.86
CA VAL A 34 -6.36 -0.14 5.50
C VAL A 34 -7.35 -0.88 6.38
N LEU A 35 -7.39 -2.19 6.22
CA LEU A 35 -8.02 -3.09 7.18
C LEU A 35 -6.92 -3.75 8.01
N VAL A 36 -7.00 -3.62 9.32
CA VAL A 36 -5.97 -4.10 10.25
C VAL A 36 -6.55 -5.18 11.16
N ASN A 37 -5.85 -6.31 11.23
CA ASN A 37 -6.22 -7.40 12.12
C ASN A 37 -6.17 -6.96 13.59
N THR A 38 -7.08 -7.49 14.42
CA THR A 38 -7.18 -7.24 15.86
C THR A 38 -5.86 -7.42 16.62
N SER A 39 -5.00 -8.37 16.21
CA SER A 39 -3.70 -8.57 16.84
C SER A 39 -2.69 -7.44 16.61
N LEU A 40 -2.87 -6.70 15.51
CA LEU A 40 -2.02 -5.57 15.13
C LEU A 40 -2.65 -4.22 15.51
N SER A 41 -3.97 -4.15 15.70
CA SER A 41 -4.70 -2.91 15.95
C SER A 41 -4.21 -2.17 17.19
N ILE A 42 -3.88 -2.90 18.26
CA ILE A 42 -3.30 -2.34 19.49
C ILE A 42 -1.98 -1.59 19.26
N ASN A 43 -1.27 -1.91 18.17
CA ASN A 43 -0.01 -1.30 17.78
C ASN A 43 -0.20 -0.15 16.79
N ILE A 44 -1.43 0.19 16.38
CA ILE A 44 -1.68 1.36 15.54
C ILE A 44 -1.50 2.63 16.37
N ASN A 45 -0.70 3.57 15.86
CA ASN A 45 -0.57 4.91 16.41
C ASN A 45 -1.55 5.86 15.72
N SER A 46 -1.59 5.84 14.38
CA SER A 46 -2.46 6.71 13.60
C SER A 46 -2.55 6.24 12.15
N PHE A 47 -3.72 6.41 11.54
CA PHE A 47 -3.84 6.50 10.09
C PHE A 47 -3.96 7.98 9.70
N LYS A 48 -3.22 8.41 8.68
CA LYS A 48 -3.37 9.76 8.10
C LYS A 48 -3.48 9.69 6.60
N GLU A 49 -4.45 10.40 6.08
CA GLU A 49 -4.58 10.71 4.66
C GLU A 49 -3.84 12.02 4.37
N LEU A 50 -2.99 12.02 3.35
CA LEU A 50 -2.31 13.21 2.84
C LEU A 50 -3.05 13.78 1.65
N THR A 51 -3.48 12.89 0.76
CA THR A 51 -4.33 13.18 -0.39
C THR A 51 -5.30 12.03 -0.56
N ASN A 52 -6.31 12.19 -1.42
CA ASN A 52 -7.20 11.08 -1.78
C ASN A 52 -6.45 9.87 -2.41
N ARG A 53 -5.18 10.01 -2.81
CA ARG A 53 -4.36 8.96 -3.41
C ARG A 53 -3.21 8.48 -2.52
N ILE A 54 -2.94 9.16 -1.41
CA ILE A 54 -1.78 8.87 -0.54
C ILE A 54 -2.23 8.91 0.92
N GLY A 55 -2.02 7.80 1.62
CA GLY A 55 -2.22 7.70 3.05
C GLY A 55 -1.12 6.89 3.70
N TYR A 56 -1.02 6.97 5.02
CA TYR A 56 -0.10 6.12 5.76
C TYR A 56 -0.66 5.66 7.11
N LEU A 57 -0.36 4.41 7.43
CA LEU A 57 -0.60 3.83 8.73
C LEU A 57 0.70 3.84 9.52
N ARG A 58 0.73 4.59 10.62
CA ARG A 58 1.84 4.62 11.56
C ARG A 58 1.55 3.65 12.70
N LEU A 59 2.50 2.77 13.00
CA LEU A 59 2.48 1.94 14.20
C LEU A 59 3.17 2.67 15.37
N LYS A 60 2.79 2.29 16.58
CA LYS A 60 3.39 2.77 17.83
C LYS A 60 4.87 2.46 17.85
N ARG A 61 5.63 3.14 18.69
CA ARG A 61 7.04 2.81 18.92
C ARG A 61 7.14 1.81 20.07
N CYS A 62 7.94 0.75 19.94
CA CYS A 62 8.25 -0.15 21.04
C CYS A 62 9.73 -0.04 21.43
N GLY A 63 10.04 0.73 22.49
CA GLY A 63 11.41 0.87 22.99
C GLY A 63 12.38 1.52 21.98
N PRO A 64 13.60 0.98 21.76
CA PRO A 64 14.59 1.58 20.87
C PRO A 64 14.22 1.46 19.38
N ILE A 65 13.22 0.63 19.04
CA ILE A 65 12.77 0.41 17.65
C ILE A 65 12.31 1.74 17.06
N PRO A 66 12.74 2.14 15.85
CA PRO A 66 12.15 3.27 15.14
C PRO A 66 10.65 3.07 14.94
N ALA A 67 9.86 4.15 14.92
CA ALA A 67 8.47 4.05 14.50
C ALA A 67 8.38 3.47 13.08
N PHE A 68 7.29 2.77 12.81
CA PHE A 68 7.07 2.09 11.54
C PHE A 68 5.87 2.73 10.84
N ALA A 69 5.97 2.92 9.53
CA ALA A 69 4.90 3.49 8.71
C ALA A 69 4.73 2.68 7.42
N ILE A 70 3.47 2.35 7.12
CA ILE A 70 3.06 1.75 5.84
C ILE A 70 2.42 2.85 5.01
N PHE A 71 2.98 3.14 3.85
CA PHE A 71 2.42 4.11 2.90
C PHE A 71 1.54 3.39 1.89
N ILE A 72 0.26 3.74 1.83
CA ILE A 72 -0.70 3.25 0.85
C ILE A 72 -0.86 4.33 -0.21
N VAL A 73 -0.58 3.96 -1.45
CA VAL A 73 -0.43 4.90 -2.55
C VAL A 73 -1.14 4.33 -3.77
N TYR A 74 -2.09 5.09 -4.31
CA TYR A 74 -2.81 4.75 -5.52
C TYR A 74 -2.44 5.73 -6.64
N ALA A 75 -1.56 5.31 -7.54
CA ALA A 75 -1.07 6.20 -8.59
C ALA A 75 -2.18 6.64 -9.54
N PRO A 76 -2.11 7.88 -10.05
CA PRO A 76 -3.01 8.29 -11.12
C PRO A 76 -2.79 7.43 -12.37
N THR A 77 -3.89 6.99 -12.98
CA THR A 77 -3.91 6.35 -14.29
C THR A 77 -4.13 7.36 -15.42
N SER A 78 -4.27 8.64 -15.09
CA SER A 78 -4.51 9.73 -16.04
C SER A 78 -3.31 9.96 -16.96
N ASN A 79 -3.60 10.35 -18.19
CA ASN A 79 -2.63 10.94 -19.12
C ASN A 79 -2.44 12.46 -18.93
N ASN A 80 -2.97 13.02 -17.83
CA ASN A 80 -2.76 14.42 -17.49
C ASN A 80 -1.44 14.57 -16.72
N ASP A 81 -0.45 15.17 -17.38
CA ASP A 81 0.87 15.41 -16.80
C ASP A 81 0.80 16.24 -15.51
N GLU A 82 -0.15 17.16 -15.37
CA GLU A 82 -0.29 17.98 -14.16
C GLU A 82 -0.72 17.15 -12.94
N GLU A 83 -1.68 16.22 -13.11
CA GLU A 83 -2.12 15.32 -12.02
C GLU A 83 -0.99 14.37 -11.61
N VAL A 84 -0.26 13.86 -12.60
CA VAL A 84 0.89 12.98 -12.40
C VAL A 84 2.02 13.71 -11.65
N GLU A 85 2.40 14.91 -12.10
CA GLU A 85 3.46 15.69 -11.46
C GLU A 85 3.07 16.12 -10.05
N ALA A 86 1.84 16.58 -9.82
CA ALA A 86 1.34 16.92 -8.50
C ALA A 86 1.44 15.72 -7.54
N PHE A 87 1.00 14.55 -7.98
CA PHE A 87 1.12 13.32 -7.21
C PHE A 87 2.58 12.94 -6.91
N HIS A 88 3.50 13.08 -7.86
CA HIS A 88 4.93 12.86 -7.63
C HIS A 88 5.52 13.88 -6.64
N MET A 89 5.07 15.13 -6.66
CA MET A 89 5.49 16.14 -5.70
C MET A 89 5.04 15.78 -4.27
N ASP A 90 3.78 15.37 -4.10
CA ASP A 90 3.26 14.94 -2.80
C ASP A 90 4.01 13.71 -2.27
N LEU A 91 4.30 12.75 -3.13
CA LEU A 91 5.07 11.55 -2.78
C LEU A 91 6.53 11.88 -2.41
N LYS A 92 7.17 12.81 -3.13
CA LYS A 92 8.52 13.30 -2.80
C LYS A 92 8.53 14.06 -1.46
N LYS A 93 7.52 14.89 -1.21
CA LYS A 93 7.37 15.63 0.04
C LYS A 93 7.24 14.65 1.22
N LEU A 94 6.40 13.64 1.07
CA LEU A 94 6.25 12.57 2.07
C LEU A 94 7.58 11.89 2.42
N TYR A 95 8.38 11.54 1.41
CA TYR A 95 9.69 10.93 1.65
C TYR A 95 10.69 11.89 2.33
N ARG A 96 10.61 13.20 2.02
CA ARG A 96 11.47 14.24 2.60
C ARG A 96 11.14 14.56 4.06
N GLU A 97 9.85 14.60 4.39
CA GLU A 97 9.41 15.03 5.72
C GLU A 97 9.54 13.91 6.76
N ASP A 98 9.49 12.63 6.34
CA ASP A 98 9.46 11.49 7.27
C ASP A 98 10.74 10.62 7.25
N HIS A 99 11.92 11.22 7.02
CA HIS A 99 13.25 10.58 6.90
C HIS A 99 13.69 9.59 8.00
N THR A 100 12.89 9.38 9.05
CA THR A 100 13.28 8.61 10.25
C THR A 100 12.55 7.27 10.42
N PHE A 101 11.54 6.94 9.59
CA PHE A 101 10.62 5.82 9.85
C PHE A 101 10.08 5.17 8.57
N PHE A 102 10.70 4.11 8.04
CA PHE A 102 10.17 3.45 6.84
C PHE A 102 10.34 1.93 6.89
N GLU A 103 9.29 1.17 6.55
CA GLU A 103 9.35 0.05 5.60
C GLU A 103 8.06 0.11 4.74
N ASN A 104 8.20 0.46 3.46
CA ASN A 104 7.07 0.83 2.59
C ASN A 104 6.23 -0.39 2.12
N ILE A 105 5.01 -0.17 1.60
CA ILE A 105 4.24 -1.10 0.75
C ILE A 105 3.36 -0.28 -0.22
N ILE A 106 3.83 0.02 -1.42
CA ILE A 106 3.12 0.89 -2.38
C ILE A 106 2.32 0.05 -3.39
N ALA A 107 1.01 -0.07 -3.18
CA ALA A 107 0.13 -0.86 -4.04
C ALA A 107 -0.58 -0.01 -5.12
N ASP A 108 -0.09 -0.19 -6.35
CA ASP A 108 -0.60 0.27 -7.66
C ASP A 108 0.10 1.53 -8.21
N PHE A 109 1.16 1.33 -9.01
CA PHE A 109 2.05 2.42 -9.43
C PHE A 109 2.62 2.25 -10.85
N ASN A 110 2.10 3.02 -11.82
CA ASN A 110 2.55 2.98 -13.22
C ASN A 110 3.96 3.54 -13.49
N GLN A 111 4.61 4.26 -12.54
CA GLN A 111 5.94 4.87 -12.72
C GLN A 111 7.00 4.35 -11.73
N LEU A 112 6.91 3.07 -11.37
CA LEU A 112 7.55 2.53 -10.16
C LEU A 112 9.07 2.66 -10.19
N SER A 113 9.65 2.57 -11.39
CA SER A 113 11.10 2.68 -11.61
C SER A 113 11.68 4.00 -11.11
N GLN A 114 11.05 5.13 -11.45
CA GLN A 114 11.51 6.45 -11.01
C GLN A 114 11.44 6.58 -9.48
N PHE A 115 10.37 6.06 -8.88
CA PHE A 115 10.20 6.06 -7.44
C PHE A 115 11.26 5.21 -6.73
N ILE A 116 11.48 3.97 -7.20
CA ILE A 116 12.50 3.06 -6.67
C ILE A 116 13.89 3.71 -6.72
N MET A 117 14.25 4.32 -7.86
CA MET A 117 15.54 5.00 -8.03
C MET A 117 15.70 6.18 -7.07
N ALA A 118 14.67 7.02 -6.94
CA ALA A 118 14.72 8.22 -6.10
C ALA A 118 14.80 7.91 -4.59
N THR A 119 14.23 6.78 -4.17
CA THR A 119 14.13 6.40 -2.74
C THR A 119 15.10 5.30 -2.33
N ASN A 120 15.85 4.73 -3.27
CA ASN A 120 16.68 3.55 -3.06
C ASN A 120 15.89 2.38 -2.43
N ALA A 121 14.61 2.25 -2.79
CA ALA A 121 13.73 1.20 -2.28
C ALA A 121 13.98 -0.12 -3.03
N PHE A 122 13.82 -1.24 -2.32
CA PHE A 122 13.82 -2.57 -2.91
C PHE A 122 12.44 -2.91 -3.46
N HIS A 123 12.38 -3.35 -4.72
CA HIS A 123 11.15 -3.84 -5.35
C HIS A 123 10.87 -5.29 -4.96
N GLY A 124 9.91 -5.51 -4.07
CA GLY A 124 9.58 -6.83 -3.54
C GLY A 124 9.10 -7.81 -4.59
N ASN A 125 8.29 -7.35 -5.53
CA ASN A 125 7.78 -8.18 -6.61
C ASN A 125 8.90 -8.79 -7.46
N SER A 126 10.01 -8.07 -7.69
CA SER A 126 11.14 -8.58 -8.50
C SER A 126 12.12 -9.45 -7.72
N GLN A 127 11.95 -9.60 -6.40
CA GLN A 127 12.88 -10.39 -5.57
C GLN A 127 12.65 -11.90 -5.66
N PHE A 128 11.49 -12.33 -6.13
CA PHE A 128 11.07 -13.74 -6.11
C PHE A 128 10.72 -14.21 -7.52
N GLN A 129 11.19 -15.40 -7.89
CA GLN A 129 10.67 -16.07 -9.08
C GLN A 129 9.25 -16.55 -8.79
N LYS A 130 8.30 -16.09 -9.59
CA LYS A 130 6.88 -16.43 -9.44
C LYS A 130 6.46 -17.34 -10.59
N PRO A 131 5.63 -18.38 -10.35
CA PRO A 131 4.99 -19.11 -11.43
C PRO A 131 4.06 -18.16 -12.19
N HIS A 132 3.89 -18.38 -13.50
CA HIS A 132 3.14 -17.47 -14.38
C HIS A 132 1.78 -17.04 -13.80
N PRO A 133 0.93 -17.92 -13.24
CA PRO A 133 -0.35 -17.53 -12.63
C PRO A 133 -0.27 -16.57 -11.45
N GLN A 134 0.91 -16.28 -10.90
CA GLN A 134 1.11 -15.44 -9.72
C GLN A 134 1.92 -14.17 -10.04
N SER A 135 2.33 -13.96 -11.30
CA SER A 135 3.18 -12.85 -11.69
C SER A 135 2.42 -11.55 -11.97
N TRP A 136 1.15 -11.63 -12.37
CA TRP A 136 0.33 -10.43 -12.67
C TRP A 136 -0.62 -10.09 -11.54
N THR A 137 -0.97 -8.80 -11.47
CA THR A 137 -1.79 -8.23 -10.40
C THR A 137 -3.08 -7.60 -10.90
N SER A 138 -3.27 -7.47 -12.22
CA SER A 138 -4.48 -6.92 -12.82
C SER A 138 -4.79 -7.60 -14.16
N ASP A 139 -6.07 -7.79 -14.43
CA ASP A 139 -6.61 -8.28 -15.69
C ASP A 139 -7.17 -7.13 -16.53
N SER A 140 -6.97 -7.16 -17.85
CA SER A 140 -7.61 -6.19 -18.74
C SER A 140 -9.14 -6.34 -18.72
N PRO A 141 -9.90 -5.31 -19.15
CA PRO A 141 -11.36 -5.43 -19.26
C PRO A 141 -11.82 -6.62 -20.13
N SER A 142 -11.05 -6.95 -21.18
CA SER A 142 -11.29 -8.13 -22.03
C SER A 142 -10.78 -9.44 -21.43
N ARG A 143 -9.98 -9.40 -20.36
CA ARG A 143 -9.23 -10.51 -19.75
C ARG A 143 -8.23 -11.21 -20.68
N GLU A 144 -7.92 -10.59 -21.81
CA GLU A 144 -6.92 -11.10 -22.77
C GLU A 144 -5.49 -10.72 -22.39
N TYR A 145 -5.33 -9.65 -21.61
CA TYR A 145 -4.01 -9.14 -21.19
C TYR A 145 -3.91 -9.13 -19.67
N HIS A 146 -2.73 -9.49 -19.18
CA HIS A 146 -2.39 -9.55 -17.76
C HIS A 146 -1.24 -8.59 -17.47
N ASN A 147 -1.42 -7.70 -16.49
CA ASN A 147 -0.44 -6.66 -16.16
C ASN A 147 0.01 -6.76 -14.69
N GLU A 148 1.27 -6.43 -14.43
CA GLU A 148 1.81 -6.25 -13.08
C GLU A 148 1.89 -4.74 -12.77
N ILE A 149 0.83 -4.20 -12.18
CA ILE A 149 0.70 -2.78 -11.81
C ILE A 149 0.64 -2.56 -10.29
N GLY A 150 0.22 -3.59 -9.55
CA GLY A 150 0.29 -3.65 -8.09
C GLY A 150 1.70 -4.02 -7.64
N HIS A 151 2.24 -3.23 -6.72
CA HIS A 151 3.63 -3.39 -6.27
C HIS A 151 3.73 -3.42 -4.76
N ILE A 152 4.83 -3.96 -4.26
CA ILE A 152 5.26 -3.84 -2.87
C ILE A 152 6.72 -3.45 -2.92
N THR A 153 7.08 -2.38 -2.21
CA THR A 153 8.45 -1.86 -2.15
C THR A 153 8.84 -1.67 -0.71
N VAL A 154 10.05 -2.07 -0.30
CA VAL A 154 10.54 -1.89 1.08
C VAL A 154 11.88 -1.19 1.06
N ASN A 155 12.23 -0.43 2.09
CA ASN A 155 13.54 0.22 2.19
C ASN A 155 14.65 -0.69 2.76
N LYS A 156 14.29 -1.88 3.28
CA LYS A 156 15.24 -2.86 3.82
C LYS A 156 15.10 -4.18 3.08
N ARG A 157 16.20 -4.66 2.49
CA ARG A 157 16.18 -5.82 1.59
C ARG A 157 15.65 -7.10 2.22
N PHE A 158 15.94 -7.33 3.50
CA PHE A 158 15.70 -8.61 4.17
C PHE A 158 14.44 -8.62 5.05
N CYS A 159 13.60 -7.58 4.98
CA CYS A 159 12.35 -7.54 5.75
C CYS A 159 11.15 -8.08 4.96
N LEU A 160 11.28 -8.52 3.71
CA LEU A 160 10.14 -8.86 2.86
C LEU A 160 10.25 -10.29 2.30
N THR A 161 9.16 -11.04 2.36
CA THR A 161 9.01 -12.37 1.73
C THR A 161 7.59 -12.59 1.21
N ASP A 162 7.39 -13.68 0.48
CA ASP A 162 6.08 -14.18 0.03
C ASP A 162 5.27 -13.16 -0.80
N VAL A 163 5.95 -12.39 -1.65
CA VAL A 163 5.32 -11.42 -2.56
C VAL A 163 4.91 -12.10 -3.87
N ALA A 164 3.66 -12.55 -3.96
CA ALA A 164 3.12 -13.19 -5.16
C ALA A 164 1.59 -13.07 -5.23
N ALA A 165 1.02 -12.72 -6.38
CA ALA A 165 -0.42 -12.48 -6.48
C ALA A 165 -1.25 -13.74 -6.19
N LEU A 166 -2.35 -13.60 -5.45
CA LEU A 166 -3.22 -14.73 -5.11
C LEU A 166 -3.96 -15.26 -6.35
N PRO A 167 -3.88 -16.57 -6.67
CA PRO A 167 -4.38 -17.13 -7.94
C PRO A 167 -5.91 -17.27 -8.03
N LYS A 168 -6.64 -17.33 -6.91
CA LYS A 168 -8.06 -17.70 -6.90
C LYS A 168 -8.84 -16.97 -5.81
N PHE A 169 -8.77 -15.64 -5.79
CA PHE A 169 -9.59 -14.84 -4.90
C PHE A 169 -10.35 -13.79 -5.70
N TYR A 170 -11.68 -13.92 -5.80
CA TYR A 170 -12.51 -12.94 -6.49
C TYR A 170 -12.80 -11.77 -5.57
N THR A 171 -12.23 -10.61 -5.90
CA THR A 171 -12.41 -9.35 -5.17
C THR A 171 -13.58 -8.53 -5.69
N GLY A 172 -14.19 -8.93 -6.82
CA GLY A 172 -15.08 -8.05 -7.59
C GLY A 172 -14.34 -6.95 -8.38
N SER A 173 -13.01 -6.92 -8.32
CA SER A 173 -12.14 -6.01 -9.07
C SER A 173 -11.35 -6.78 -10.14
N ASP A 174 -10.92 -6.04 -11.16
CA ASP A 174 -9.87 -6.38 -12.11
C ASP A 174 -8.49 -6.58 -11.46
N HIS A 175 -8.27 -6.03 -10.25
CA HIS A 175 -7.06 -6.24 -9.46
C HIS A 175 -7.13 -7.50 -8.59
N ARG A 176 -5.99 -8.19 -8.52
CA ARG A 176 -5.73 -9.34 -7.67
C ARG A 176 -5.04 -8.90 -6.38
N LEU A 177 -5.35 -9.60 -5.29
CA LEU A 177 -4.67 -9.36 -4.02
C LEU A 177 -3.19 -9.74 -4.11
N LEU A 178 -2.33 -8.81 -3.67
CA LEU A 178 -0.89 -8.98 -3.59
C LEU A 178 -0.46 -9.11 -2.12
N PRO A 179 -0.35 -10.35 -1.59
CA PRO A 179 0.12 -10.59 -0.23
C PRO A 179 1.63 -10.33 -0.13
N ALA A 180 2.06 -10.04 1.09
CA ALA A 180 3.46 -10.06 1.50
C ALA A 180 3.57 -10.39 2.98
N ARG A 181 4.73 -10.93 3.36
CA ARG A 181 5.13 -11.03 4.77
C ARG A 181 6.27 -10.07 5.03
N ILE A 182 6.08 -9.24 6.06
CA ILE A 182 7.07 -8.28 6.50
C ILE A 182 7.63 -8.70 7.86
N TYR A 183 8.96 -8.80 7.93
CA TYR A 183 9.70 -9.13 9.14
C TYR A 183 10.26 -7.86 9.76
N PHE A 184 9.84 -7.62 10.99
CA PHE A 184 10.39 -6.57 11.81
C PHE A 184 11.60 -7.09 12.57
N PHE A 185 12.68 -6.30 12.60
CA PHE A 185 13.90 -6.64 13.36
C PHE A 185 13.70 -6.64 14.89
N ALA A 186 12.47 -6.44 15.38
CA ALA A 186 12.15 -6.51 16.81
C ALA A 186 10.69 -6.92 17.06
N LYS A 187 10.44 -7.52 18.24
CA LYS A 187 9.13 -8.06 18.64
C LYS A 187 8.18 -6.95 19.07
N TRP A 188 6.99 -6.93 18.47
CA TRP A 188 5.84 -6.12 18.93
C TRP A 188 5.05 -6.87 20.01
N ARG A 189 4.29 -6.14 20.83
CA ARG A 189 3.34 -6.77 21.74
C ARG A 189 2.30 -7.53 20.91
N LYS A 190 2.16 -8.82 21.17
CA LYS A 190 1.01 -9.61 20.73
C LYS A 190 -0.13 -9.35 21.71
N SER A 191 -1.36 -9.38 21.23
CA SER A 191 -2.53 -9.53 22.09
C SER A 191 -2.39 -10.85 22.84
N ASP A 192 -2.62 -10.81 24.15
CA ASP A 192 -2.72 -12.00 25.00
C ASP A 192 -3.98 -12.81 24.68
#